data_AF-A0A6V7Y4D4-F1
#
_entry.id   AF-A0A6V7Y4D4-F1
#
_cell.length_a   1.000
_cell.length_b   1.000
_cell.length_c   1.000
_cell.angle_alpha   90.00
_cell.angle_beta   90.00
_cell.angle_gamma   90.00
#
_symmetry.space_group_name_H-M   'P 1'
#
loop_
_entity.id
_entity.type
_entity.pdbx_description
1 polymer ?
#
loop_
_entity_poly.entity_id
_entity_poly.type
_entity_poly.pdbx_seq_one_letter_code
_entity_poly.pdbx_strand_id
1 'polypeptide(L)'
;KVESIFELLELNDEDRDEILQMNQAQLTDVAIFCNNYPSIEVKHELVSQKANIGQPVEIRIELERENDENGFAPPVVAPFFPRYPYPAGRVPFYSRNYVPENLEEGWYLVVGDPLNNQLLSIKRLTVNVKAQHVLDFVPTISSQKANYKLYFICDSYLGADQEFDLPLRVSESSSSSSTTSEKEGGGRSSDRKRKHEDVKDAK
;
A
#
# COMPACT_ATOMS: atom_id res chain seq x y z
N LYS A 1 -32.72 0.11 -8.56
CA LYS A 1 -32.25 0.05 -7.15
C LYS A 1 -30.89 0.73 -7.14
N VAL A 2 -30.70 1.69 -6.25
CA VAL A 2 -29.45 2.47 -6.13
C VAL A 2 -28.74 1.97 -4.87
N GLU A 3 -27.51 1.50 -4.99
CA GLU A 3 -26.76 0.86 -3.91
C GLU A 3 -25.51 1.65 -3.47
N SER A 4 -25.07 2.63 -4.26
CA SER A 4 -23.89 3.44 -3.97
C SER A 4 -24.11 4.93 -4.28
N ILE A 5 -23.22 5.77 -3.74
CA ILE A 5 -23.22 7.22 -4.01
C ILE A 5 -22.88 7.50 -5.47
N PHE A 6 -22.03 6.68 -6.09
CA PHE A 6 -21.70 6.79 -7.50
C PHE A 6 -22.92 6.54 -8.39
N GLU A 7 -23.73 5.52 -8.08
CA GLU A 7 -24.98 5.27 -8.80
C GLU A 7 -25.98 6.42 -8.63
N LEU A 8 -26.04 7.04 -7.44
CA LEU A 8 -26.90 8.20 -7.20
C LEU A 8 -26.48 9.42 -8.05
N LEU A 9 -25.17 9.61 -8.23
CA LEU A 9 -24.59 10.68 -9.05
C LEU A 9 -24.87 10.49 -10.55
N GLU A 10 -24.94 9.24 -11.01
CA GLU A 10 -25.18 8.89 -12.42
C GLU A 10 -26.66 8.94 -12.84
N LEU A 11 -27.59 9.04 -11.88
CA LEU A 11 -29.01 9.18 -12.20
C LEU A 11 -29.30 10.45 -13.00
N ASN A 12 -30.28 10.37 -13.89
CA ASN A 12 -30.87 11.57 -14.49
C ASN A 12 -31.73 12.31 -13.45
N ASP A 13 -32.10 13.55 -13.78
CA ASP A 13 -32.83 14.41 -12.85
C ASP A 13 -34.24 13.87 -12.52
N GLU A 14 -34.93 13.28 -13.50
CA GLU A 14 -36.28 12.71 -13.31
C GLU A 14 -36.28 11.55 -12.31
N ASP A 15 -35.38 10.57 -12.49
CA ASP A 15 -35.23 9.42 -11.60
C ASP A 15 -34.75 9.86 -10.20
N ARG A 16 -33.86 10.86 -10.13
CA ARG A 16 -33.36 11.40 -8.86
C ARG A 16 -34.47 12.05 -8.06
N ASP A 17 -35.31 12.87 -8.70
CA ASP A 17 -36.43 13.56 -8.04
C ASP A 17 -37.49 12.57 -7.55
N GLU A 18 -37.80 11.54 -8.35
CA GLU A 18 -38.77 10.50 -7.98
C GLU A 18 -38.30 9.68 -6.77
N ILE A 19 -37.01 9.36 -6.70
CA ILE A 19 -36.42 8.53 -5.64
C ILE A 19 -36.22 9.34 -4.35
N LEU A 20 -35.68 10.56 -4.43
CA LEU A 20 -35.30 11.32 -3.24
C LEU A 20 -36.50 11.97 -2.54
N GLN A 21 -37.47 12.50 -3.30
CA GLN A 21 -38.67 13.18 -2.76
C GLN A 21 -38.35 14.24 -1.70
N MET A 22 -37.26 15.00 -1.92
CA MET A 22 -36.72 16.00 -1.00
C MET A 22 -37.11 17.43 -1.43
N ASN A 23 -37.10 18.37 -0.47
CA ASN A 23 -37.23 19.79 -0.80
C ASN A 23 -35.89 20.38 -1.31
N GLN A 24 -35.94 21.59 -1.86
CA GLN A 24 -34.77 22.22 -2.47
C GLN A 24 -33.58 22.37 -1.50
N ALA A 25 -33.82 22.68 -0.22
CA ALA A 25 -32.74 22.83 0.76
C ALA A 25 -32.06 21.49 1.05
N GLN A 26 -32.84 20.41 1.18
CA GLN A 26 -32.33 19.07 1.37
C GLN A 26 -31.55 18.57 0.15
N LEU A 27 -32.04 18.83 -1.06
CA LEU A 27 -31.33 18.50 -2.29
C LEU A 27 -29.99 19.25 -2.39
N THR A 28 -29.93 20.50 -1.93
CA THR A 28 -28.67 21.23 -1.80
C THR A 28 -27.71 20.56 -0.82
N ASP A 29 -28.19 20.11 0.34
CA ASP A 29 -27.34 19.39 1.32
C ASP A 29 -26.80 18.07 0.74
N VAL A 30 -27.63 17.32 0.02
CA VAL A 30 -27.22 16.09 -0.69
C VAL A 30 -26.17 16.40 -1.75
N ALA A 31 -26.37 17.44 -2.55
CA ALA A 31 -25.40 17.84 -3.57
C ALA A 31 -24.04 18.21 -2.96
N ILE A 32 -24.03 18.93 -1.83
CA ILE A 32 -22.80 19.24 -1.09
C ILE A 32 -22.11 17.94 -0.65
N PHE A 33 -22.85 17.01 -0.06
CA PHE A 33 -22.27 15.73 0.37
C PHE A 33 -21.68 14.94 -0.81
N CYS A 34 -22.40 14.84 -1.93
CA CYS A 34 -21.95 14.11 -3.11
C CYS A 34 -20.71 14.74 -3.77
N ASN A 35 -20.63 16.07 -3.84
CA ASN A 35 -19.45 16.76 -4.39
C ASN A 35 -18.20 16.56 -3.52
N ASN A 36 -18.38 16.51 -2.20
CA ASN A 36 -17.31 16.31 -1.23
C ASN A 36 -16.97 14.82 -0.99
N TYR A 37 -17.75 13.89 -1.55
CA TYR A 37 -17.48 12.47 -1.45
C TYR A 37 -16.23 12.11 -2.27
N PRO A 38 -15.31 11.27 -1.79
CA PRO A 38 -14.02 11.11 -2.45
C PRO A 38 -14.12 10.50 -3.86
N SER A 39 -13.48 11.14 -4.84
CA SER A 39 -13.20 10.55 -6.16
C SER A 39 -11.69 10.50 -6.37
N ILE A 40 -11.10 9.31 -6.19
CA ILE A 40 -9.65 9.08 -6.30
C ILE A 40 -9.39 7.85 -7.16
N GLU A 41 -8.66 8.02 -8.25
CA GLU A 41 -8.13 6.95 -9.08
C GLU A 41 -6.84 6.38 -8.45
N VAL A 42 -6.75 5.05 -8.36
CA VAL A 42 -5.57 4.34 -7.85
C VAL A 42 -4.91 3.54 -8.97
N LYS A 43 -3.67 3.89 -9.32
CA LYS A 43 -2.81 3.11 -10.20
C LYS A 43 -1.76 2.41 -9.35
N HIS A 44 -1.52 1.14 -9.59
CA HIS A 44 -0.53 0.38 -8.82
C HIS A 44 0.24 -0.61 -9.71
N GLU A 45 1.50 -0.83 -9.38
CA GLU A 45 2.38 -1.74 -10.10
C GLU A 45 3.36 -2.42 -9.12
N LEU A 46 3.44 -3.75 -9.20
CA LEU A 46 4.51 -4.51 -8.55
C LEU A 46 5.81 -4.31 -9.35
N VAL A 47 6.88 -3.87 -8.69
CA VAL A 47 8.20 -3.72 -9.32
C VAL A 47 8.73 -5.05 -9.87
N SER A 48 8.37 -6.16 -9.21
CA SER A 48 8.61 -7.52 -9.70
C SER A 48 7.45 -8.45 -9.38
N GLN A 49 7.03 -9.25 -10.35
CA GLN A 49 6.02 -10.31 -10.18
C GLN A 49 6.61 -11.62 -9.63
N LYS A 50 7.92 -11.66 -9.37
CA LYS A 50 8.62 -12.79 -8.77
C LYS A 50 9.41 -12.32 -7.56
N ALA A 51 9.25 -13.03 -6.45
CA ALA A 51 9.93 -12.74 -5.19
C ALA A 51 10.45 -14.03 -4.55
N ASN A 52 11.42 -13.88 -3.66
CA ASN A 52 11.84 -14.95 -2.77
C ASN A 52 11.31 -14.66 -1.36
N ILE A 53 11.03 -15.71 -0.60
CA ILE A 53 10.71 -15.55 0.82
C ILE A 53 11.83 -14.76 1.52
N GLY A 54 11.44 -13.85 2.41
CA GLY A 54 12.38 -13.05 3.20
C GLY A 54 13.05 -11.90 2.44
N GLN A 55 12.70 -11.68 1.17
CA GLN A 55 13.14 -10.51 0.40
C GLN A 55 11.99 -9.50 0.25
N PRO A 56 12.26 -8.19 0.37
CA PRO A 56 11.25 -7.17 0.21
C PRO A 56 10.76 -7.12 -1.26
N VAL A 57 9.48 -6.86 -1.41
CA VAL A 57 8.79 -6.62 -2.68
C VAL A 57 8.23 -5.21 -2.64
N GLU A 58 8.52 -4.43 -3.68
CA GLU A 58 8.05 -3.05 -3.79
C GLU A 58 6.81 -2.96 -4.69
N ILE A 59 5.87 -2.11 -4.26
CA ILE A 59 4.69 -1.71 -5.00
C ILE A 59 4.76 -0.20 -5.20
N ARG A 60 4.69 0.24 -6.46
CA ARG A 60 4.53 1.66 -6.81
C ARG A 60 3.06 1.97 -6.91
N ILE A 61 2.63 3.04 -6.27
CA ILE A 61 1.23 3.46 -6.19
C ILE A 61 1.15 4.93 -6.59
N GLU A 62 0.26 5.25 -7.51
CA GLU A 62 -0.08 6.61 -7.92
C GLU A 62 -1.56 6.84 -7.61
N LEU A 63 -1.83 7.97 -6.98
CA LEU A 63 -3.16 8.40 -6.57
C LEU A 63 -3.47 9.72 -7.25
N GLU A 64 -4.64 9.84 -7.85
CA GLU A 64 -5.10 11.05 -8.53
C GLU A 64 -6.55 11.35 -8.12
N ARG A 65 -6.77 12.51 -7.50
CA ARG A 65 -8.09 13.00 -7.13
C ARG A 65 -8.72 13.76 -8.29
N GLU A 66 -10.00 13.50 -8.54
CA GLU A 66 -10.78 14.21 -9.57
C GLU A 66 -11.64 15.35 -9.03
N ASN A 67 -12.03 15.29 -7.75
CA ASN A 67 -12.90 16.27 -7.11
C ASN A 67 -12.15 17.24 -6.18
N ASP A 68 -10.93 17.68 -6.55
CA ASP A 68 -10.21 18.65 -5.73
C ASP A 68 -10.83 20.05 -5.79
N GLU A 69 -10.73 20.78 -4.69
CA GLU A 69 -11.15 22.17 -4.58
C GLU A 69 -9.91 23.05 -4.38
N ASN A 70 -9.55 23.81 -5.43
CA ASN A 70 -8.38 24.70 -5.42
C ASN A 70 -7.06 23.98 -5.04
N GLY A 71 -6.89 22.73 -5.46
CA GLY A 71 -5.69 21.95 -5.18
C GLY A 71 -5.67 21.29 -3.80
N PHE A 72 -6.82 21.21 -3.11
CA PHE A 72 -6.98 20.54 -1.83
C PHE A 72 -8.13 19.54 -1.87
N ALA A 73 -8.07 18.51 -1.02
CA ALA A 73 -9.22 17.64 -0.80
C ALA A 73 -10.39 18.48 -0.22
N PRO A 74 -11.63 18.27 -0.68
CA PRO A 74 -12.80 18.90 -0.06
C PRO A 74 -12.88 18.56 1.43
N PRO A 75 -13.40 19.47 2.27
CA PRO A 75 -13.59 19.19 3.68
C PRO A 75 -14.58 18.04 3.89
N VAL A 76 -14.35 17.22 4.92
CA VAL A 76 -15.22 16.08 5.23
C VAL A 76 -16.60 16.56 5.71
N VAL A 77 -17.66 16.08 5.04
CA VAL A 77 -19.05 16.35 5.39
C VAL A 77 -19.55 15.31 6.39
N ALA A 78 -19.36 15.58 7.68
CA ALA A 78 -19.82 14.71 8.77
C ALA A 78 -20.62 15.51 9.83
N PRO A 79 -21.91 15.82 9.61
CA PRO A 79 -22.71 16.69 10.49
C PRO A 79 -22.92 16.11 11.89
N PHE A 80 -22.83 14.79 12.05
CA PHE A 80 -22.97 14.11 13.33
C PHE A 80 -21.62 13.84 14.03
N PHE A 81 -20.49 14.19 13.40
CA PHE A 81 -19.19 14.10 14.04
C PHE A 81 -19.07 15.17 15.14
N PRO A 82 -18.67 14.83 16.37
CA PRO A 82 -18.61 15.81 17.45
C PRO A 82 -17.63 16.95 17.13
N ARG A 83 -18.14 18.18 17.03
CA ARG A 83 -17.32 19.39 16.87
C ARG A 83 -17.07 20.05 18.22
N TYR A 84 -15.84 20.53 18.43
CA TYR A 84 -15.48 21.30 19.62
C TYR A 84 -15.96 22.76 19.48
N PRO A 85 -16.39 23.42 20.57
CA PRO A 85 -16.51 22.89 21.93
C PRO A 85 -17.76 22.02 22.11
N TYR A 86 -17.59 20.88 22.79
CA TYR A 86 -18.71 20.09 23.28
C TYR A 86 -19.61 20.96 24.18
N PRO A 87 -20.94 20.74 24.18
CA PRO A 87 -21.82 21.39 25.15
C PRO A 87 -21.27 21.17 26.57
N ALA A 88 -21.18 22.27 27.31
CA ALA A 88 -20.40 22.44 28.54
C ALA A 88 -20.36 21.19 29.46
N GLY A 89 -19.17 20.60 29.64
CA GLY A 89 -18.89 19.66 30.74
C GLY A 89 -18.55 18.22 30.39
N ARG A 90 -18.55 17.81 29.12
CA ARG A 90 -18.02 16.49 28.71
C ARG A 90 -16.94 16.61 27.64
N VAL A 91 -15.72 16.88 28.08
CA VAL A 91 -14.51 16.74 27.25
C VAL A 91 -13.80 15.44 27.64
N PRO A 92 -13.63 14.47 26.72
CA PRO A 92 -12.67 13.38 26.92
C PRO A 92 -11.26 13.97 27.11
N PHE A 93 -10.51 13.40 28.05
CA PHE A 93 -9.21 13.91 28.56
C PHE A 93 -8.13 14.18 27.48
N TYR A 94 -8.30 13.70 26.24
CA TYR A 94 -7.34 13.86 25.15
C TYR A 94 -7.62 15.00 24.16
N SER A 95 -8.71 15.77 24.32
CA SER A 95 -9.16 16.73 23.30
C SER A 95 -9.34 18.15 23.86
N ARG A 96 -8.23 18.78 24.25
CA ARG A 96 -8.22 20.19 24.69
C ARG A 96 -7.80 21.18 23.59
N ASN A 97 -7.25 20.67 22.49
CA ASN A 97 -6.68 21.46 21.38
C ASN A 97 -7.27 21.13 20.00
N TYR A 98 -8.34 20.32 19.92
CA TYR A 98 -8.94 19.94 18.63
C TYR A 98 -10.13 20.85 18.32
N VAL A 99 -9.97 21.75 17.35
CA VAL A 99 -11.05 22.59 16.82
C VAL A 99 -11.28 22.14 15.38
N PRO A 100 -12.24 21.24 15.10
CA PRO A 100 -12.50 20.82 13.73
C PRO A 100 -13.41 21.86 13.08
N GLU A 101 -12.84 23.01 12.73
CA GLU A 101 -13.50 23.87 11.73
C GLU A 101 -13.56 23.11 10.40
N ASN A 102 -12.49 22.37 10.06
CA ASN A 102 -12.42 21.47 8.91
C ASN A 102 -11.91 20.09 9.35
N LEU A 103 -12.75 19.06 9.18
CA LEU A 103 -12.30 17.68 9.29
C LEU A 103 -11.50 17.35 8.02
N GLU A 104 -10.26 16.91 8.21
CA GLU A 104 -9.40 16.47 7.11
C GLU A 104 -9.62 14.99 6.83
N GLU A 105 -9.72 14.66 5.56
CA GLU A 105 -9.85 13.29 5.07
C GLU A 105 -8.50 12.56 5.13
N GLY A 106 -8.44 11.43 5.82
CA GLY A 106 -7.27 10.56 5.90
C GLY A 106 -7.46 9.23 5.18
N TRP A 107 -6.36 8.68 4.67
CA TRP A 107 -6.33 7.40 3.98
C TRP A 107 -5.29 6.46 4.53
N TYR A 108 -5.51 5.16 4.31
CA TYR A 108 -4.54 4.10 4.53
C TYR A 108 -4.31 3.32 3.25
N LEU A 109 -3.03 3.17 2.87
CA LEU A 109 -2.59 2.13 1.95
C LEU A 109 -2.17 0.92 2.79
N VAL A 110 -2.81 -0.23 2.56
CA VAL A 110 -2.56 -1.47 3.32
C VAL A 110 -2.25 -2.59 2.35
N VAL A 111 -1.17 -3.33 2.62
CA VAL A 111 -0.88 -4.60 1.94
C VAL A 111 -1.19 -5.73 2.91
N GLY A 112 -2.02 -6.68 2.48
CA GLY A 112 -2.42 -7.81 3.31
C GLY A 112 -2.44 -9.14 2.57
N ASP A 113 -2.39 -10.21 3.36
CA ASP A 113 -2.68 -11.58 2.94
C ASP A 113 -4.01 -12.01 3.58
N PRO A 114 -5.11 -12.01 2.81
CA PRO A 114 -6.43 -12.39 3.32
C PRO A 114 -6.52 -13.87 3.71
N LEU A 115 -5.76 -14.74 3.05
CA LEU A 115 -5.81 -16.18 3.31
C LEU A 115 -5.26 -16.50 4.71
N ASN A 116 -4.21 -15.78 5.10
CA ASN A 116 -3.56 -15.95 6.41
C ASN A 116 -3.99 -14.89 7.43
N ASN A 117 -4.89 -13.98 7.07
CA ASN A 117 -5.32 -12.84 7.87
C ASN A 117 -4.13 -12.03 8.43
N GLN A 118 -3.17 -11.70 7.56
CA GLN A 118 -1.95 -10.96 7.92
C GLN A 118 -1.92 -9.59 7.27
N LEU A 119 -1.61 -8.57 8.07
CA LEU A 119 -1.23 -7.24 7.58
C LEU A 119 0.29 -7.21 7.40
N LEU A 120 0.74 -6.88 6.19
CA LEU A 120 2.15 -6.93 5.81
C LEU A 120 2.78 -5.55 5.75
N SER A 121 2.03 -4.54 5.34
CA SER A 121 2.49 -3.15 5.27
C SER A 121 1.31 -2.20 5.41
N ILE A 122 1.53 -1.04 6.06
CA ILE A 122 0.51 0.00 6.22
C ILE A 122 1.16 1.38 6.18
N LYS A 123 0.52 2.31 5.46
CA LYS A 123 0.92 3.71 5.41
C LYS A 123 -0.30 4.62 5.47
N ARG A 124 -0.31 5.56 6.43
CA ARG A 124 -1.29 6.64 6.48
C ARG A 124 -0.86 7.81 5.59
N LEU A 125 -1.79 8.43 4.89
CA LEU A 125 -1.54 9.54 3.97
C LEU A 125 -2.76 10.46 3.86
N THR A 126 -2.56 11.58 3.17
CA THR A 126 -3.61 12.48 2.67
C THR A 126 -3.45 12.63 1.16
N VAL A 127 -4.54 12.86 0.43
CA VAL A 127 -4.53 12.97 -1.04
C VAL A 127 -5.23 14.26 -1.45
N ASN A 128 -4.47 15.32 -1.72
CA ASN A 128 -5.03 16.60 -2.13
C ASN A 128 -5.34 16.65 -3.63
N VAL A 129 -4.36 16.32 -4.48
CA VAL A 129 -4.51 16.32 -5.95
C VAL A 129 -3.88 15.06 -6.54
N LYS A 130 -2.56 14.93 -6.42
CA LYS A 130 -1.82 13.74 -6.83
C LYS A 130 -0.84 13.34 -5.74
N ALA A 131 -0.64 12.04 -5.57
CA ALA A 131 0.36 11.49 -4.65
C ALA A 131 1.00 10.24 -5.24
N GLN A 132 2.31 10.11 -5.07
CA GLN A 132 3.04 8.89 -5.42
C GLN A 132 3.67 8.30 -4.17
N HIS A 133 3.50 6.99 -4.01
CA HIS A 133 4.02 6.26 -2.88
C HIS A 133 4.64 4.94 -3.32
N VAL A 134 5.70 4.55 -2.62
CA VAL A 134 6.25 3.21 -2.67
C VAL A 134 5.94 2.56 -1.33
N LEU A 135 5.31 1.38 -1.39
CA LEU A 135 5.15 0.49 -0.24
C LEU A 135 5.98 -0.76 -0.49
N ASP A 136 6.62 -1.26 0.55
CA ASP A 136 7.32 -2.53 0.53
C ASP A 136 6.71 -3.50 1.55
N PHE A 137 6.83 -4.79 1.25
CA PHE A 137 6.45 -5.87 2.15
C PHE A 137 7.31 -7.10 1.91
N VAL A 138 7.38 -7.99 2.91
CA VAL A 138 8.17 -9.23 2.82
C VAL A 138 7.22 -10.43 2.76
N PRO A 139 7.21 -11.21 1.67
CA PRO A 139 6.44 -12.44 1.59
C PRO A 139 6.95 -13.47 2.60
N THR A 140 6.03 -14.10 3.33
CA THR A 140 6.35 -15.09 4.38
C THR A 140 6.16 -16.54 3.92
N ILE A 141 5.33 -16.77 2.89
CA ILE A 141 4.94 -18.10 2.41
C ILE A 141 5.23 -18.22 0.91
N SER A 142 5.80 -19.36 0.50
CA SER A 142 6.04 -19.70 -0.91
C SER A 142 4.72 -20.04 -1.59
N SER A 143 4.50 -19.47 -2.77
CA SER A 143 3.30 -19.73 -3.56
C SER A 143 3.50 -19.36 -5.02
N GLN A 144 3.04 -20.22 -5.93
CA GLN A 144 3.03 -19.92 -7.37
C GLN A 144 1.97 -18.88 -7.76
N LYS A 145 0.97 -18.65 -6.89
CA LYS A 145 -0.08 -17.65 -7.01
C LYS A 145 -0.45 -17.16 -5.62
N ALA A 146 0.34 -16.22 -5.09
CA ALA A 146 0.00 -15.60 -3.81
C ALA A 146 -1.18 -14.63 -4.00
N ASN A 147 -2.13 -14.65 -3.07
CA ASN A 147 -3.33 -13.80 -3.09
C ASN A 147 -3.14 -12.57 -2.20
N TYR A 148 -2.05 -11.83 -2.40
CA TYR A 148 -1.87 -10.56 -1.69
C TYR A 148 -2.84 -9.53 -2.25
N LYS A 149 -3.26 -8.59 -1.40
CA LYS A 149 -4.16 -7.49 -1.78
C LYS A 149 -3.60 -6.15 -1.33
N LEU A 150 -3.81 -5.14 -2.16
CA LEU A 150 -3.67 -3.73 -1.82
C LEU A 150 -5.05 -3.18 -1.47
N TYR A 151 -5.18 -2.57 -0.30
CA TYR A 151 -6.36 -1.84 0.11
C TYR A 151 -6.04 -0.35 0.20
N PHE A 152 -6.95 0.46 -0.30
CA PHE A 152 -6.95 1.91 -0.13
C PHE A 152 -8.20 2.29 0.65
N ILE A 153 -8.02 2.62 1.93
CA ILE A 153 -9.11 2.70 2.93
C ILE A 153 -9.27 4.13 3.41
N CYS A 154 -10.51 4.63 3.40
CA CYS A 154 -10.86 5.96 3.89
C CYS A 154 -11.14 5.91 5.41
N ASP A 155 -10.69 6.92 6.16
CA ASP A 155 -11.04 7.04 7.59
C ASP A 155 -12.31 7.86 7.86
N SER A 156 -12.91 8.43 6.81
CA SER A 156 -13.95 9.47 6.91
C SER A 156 -15.27 9.11 6.21
N TYR A 157 -15.24 8.36 5.11
CA TYR A 157 -16.40 8.01 4.30
C TYR A 157 -16.57 6.49 4.15
N LEU A 158 -17.80 6.00 4.26
CA LEU A 158 -18.13 4.60 4.01
C LEU A 158 -18.38 4.36 2.52
N GLY A 159 -17.90 3.23 2.00
CA GLY A 159 -18.07 2.87 0.58
C GLY A 159 -17.04 3.52 -0.36
N ALA A 160 -16.05 4.22 0.18
CA ALA A 160 -14.96 4.84 -0.59
C ALA A 160 -13.71 3.94 -0.69
N ASP A 161 -13.70 2.82 0.05
CA ASP A 161 -12.59 1.88 0.07
C ASP A 161 -12.45 1.16 -1.28
N GLN A 162 -11.20 0.97 -1.71
CA GLN A 162 -10.87 0.26 -2.95
C GLN A 162 -9.92 -0.91 -2.64
N GLU A 163 -10.09 -2.02 -3.37
CA GLU A 163 -9.33 -3.27 -3.19
C GLU A 163 -8.77 -3.75 -4.53
N PHE A 164 -7.50 -4.16 -4.54
CA PHE A 164 -6.80 -4.63 -5.73
C PHE A 164 -6.03 -5.92 -5.48
N ASP A 165 -6.13 -6.88 -6.40
CA ASP A 165 -5.33 -8.10 -6.37
C ASP A 165 -3.88 -7.84 -6.77
N LEU A 166 -2.93 -8.37 -6.00
CA LEU A 166 -1.50 -8.29 -6.28
C LEU A 166 -0.95 -9.67 -6.67
N PRO A 167 -0.97 -10.04 -7.96
CA PRO A 167 -0.49 -11.35 -8.40
C PRO A 167 1.02 -11.46 -8.26
N LEU A 168 1.48 -12.20 -7.26
CA LEU A 168 2.90 -12.42 -6.97
C LEU A 168 3.25 -13.91 -6.94
N ARG A 169 4.37 -14.28 -7.57
CA ARG A 169 4.96 -15.61 -7.46
C ARG A 169 6.11 -15.59 -6.46
N VAL A 170 6.02 -16.40 -5.42
CA VAL A 170 6.99 -16.47 -4.32
C VAL A 170 7.67 -17.83 -4.31
N SER A 171 9.00 -17.85 -4.45
CA SER A 171 9.84 -19.04 -4.32
C SER A 171 10.58 -19.09 -2.98
N GLU A 172 10.89 -20.31 -2.53
CA GLU A 172 11.88 -20.51 -1.47
C GLU A 172 13.25 -20.12 -2.01
N SER A 173 14.01 -19.35 -1.23
CA SER A 173 15.41 -19.10 -1.55
C SER A 173 16.17 -20.42 -1.37
N SER A 174 16.81 -20.90 -2.44
CA SER A 174 17.77 -21.99 -2.31
C SER A 174 18.93 -21.46 -1.49
N SER A 175 19.00 -21.80 -0.20
CA SER A 175 20.21 -21.65 0.58
C SER A 175 21.28 -22.51 -0.09
N SER A 176 22.11 -21.90 -0.94
CA SER A 176 23.30 -22.54 -1.46
C SER A 176 24.28 -22.70 -0.32
N SER A 177 24.10 -23.74 0.49
CA SER A 177 25.18 -24.33 1.27
C SER A 177 26.18 -24.88 0.26
N SER A 178 27.06 -24.03 -0.23
CA SER A 178 28.28 -24.46 -0.91
C SER A 178 29.16 -25.12 0.14
N THR A 179 28.90 -26.40 0.41
CA THR A 179 29.84 -27.26 1.12
C THR A 179 31.08 -27.35 0.24
N THR A 180 32.10 -26.58 0.58
CA THR A 180 33.45 -26.71 0.03
C THR A 180 33.92 -28.12 0.33
N SER A 181 33.82 -29.02 -0.65
CA SER A 181 34.47 -30.32 -0.59
C SER A 181 35.97 -30.11 -0.80
N GLU A 182 36.69 -29.81 0.28
CA GLU A 182 38.14 -29.92 0.32
C GLU A 182 38.51 -31.39 0.08
N LYS A 183 39.04 -31.69 -1.10
CA LYS A 183 39.73 -32.95 -1.36
C LYS A 183 41.10 -32.89 -0.68
N GLU A 184 41.19 -33.40 0.54
CA GLU A 184 42.45 -33.83 1.13
C GLU A 184 43.00 -35.03 0.34
N GLY A 185 44.05 -34.79 -0.46
CA GLY A 185 44.89 -35.82 -1.05
C GLY A 185 46.28 -35.78 -0.41
N GLY A 186 46.46 -36.45 0.72
CA GLY A 186 47.76 -36.64 1.37
C GLY A 186 48.56 -37.78 0.72
N GLY A 187 49.85 -37.54 0.46
CA GLY A 187 50.78 -38.60 0.03
C GLY A 187 52.20 -38.15 -0.35
N ARG A 188 53.05 -37.90 0.66
CA ARG A 188 54.53 -38.12 0.80
C ARG A 188 55.24 -38.88 -0.36
N SER A 189 56.52 -38.72 -0.74
CA SER A 189 57.74 -38.09 -0.19
C SER A 189 58.87 -38.20 -1.25
N SER A 190 59.81 -37.24 -1.25
CA SER A 190 61.27 -37.32 -1.57
C SER A 190 61.82 -38.36 -2.57
N ASP A 191 62.57 -37.91 -3.59
CA ASP A 191 64.02 -38.20 -3.64
C ASP A 191 64.83 -37.36 -4.66
N ARG A 192 66.10 -37.13 -4.29
CA ARG A 192 67.12 -36.30 -4.95
C ARG A 192 67.81 -37.04 -6.11
N LYS A 193 68.20 -36.34 -7.17
CA LYS A 193 69.42 -36.69 -7.94
C LYS A 193 70.09 -35.47 -8.59
N ARG A 194 71.29 -35.16 -8.09
CA ARG A 194 72.29 -34.23 -8.65
C ARG A 194 73.07 -34.92 -9.77
N LYS A 195 73.45 -34.17 -10.82
CA LYS A 195 74.61 -34.38 -11.71
C LYS A 195 75.14 -32.98 -12.03
N HIS A 196 76.19 -32.49 -11.37
CA HIS A 196 77.62 -32.59 -11.72
C HIS A 196 77.92 -32.25 -13.19
N GLU A 197 78.30 -30.98 -13.43
CA GLU A 197 79.04 -30.51 -14.60
C GLU A 197 80.51 -30.32 -14.18
N ASP A 198 81.41 -30.87 -14.99
CA ASP A 198 82.86 -30.79 -14.84
C ASP A 198 83.38 -29.45 -15.33
N VAL A 199 84.14 -28.74 -14.49
CA VAL A 199 85.03 -27.65 -14.90
C VAL A 199 86.40 -28.27 -15.19
N LYS A 200 86.86 -28.13 -16.44
CA LYS A 200 88.27 -28.34 -16.81
C LYS A 200 88.99 -27.00 -16.78
N ASP A 201 90.07 -26.96 -16.01
CA ASP A 201 91.03 -25.86 -15.96
C ASP A 201 91.93 -25.77 -17.21
N ALA A 202 92.52 -24.57 -17.33
CA ALA A 202 93.70 -24.17 -18.10
C ALA A 202 93.52 -23.80 -19.59
N LYS A 203 93.51 -22.49 -19.88
CA LYS A 203 94.74 -21.70 -20.09
C LYS A 203 94.46 -20.20 -20.04
#